data_AF-A0A268KCA6-F1
#
_entry.id   AF-A0A268KCA6-F1
#
_cell.length_a   1.000
_cell.length_b   1.000
_cell.length_c   1.000
_cell.angle_alpha   90.00
_cell.angle_beta   90.00
_cell.angle_gamma   90.00
#
_symmetry.space_group_name_H-M   'P 1'
#
loop_
_entity.id
_entity.type
_entity.pdbx_description
1 polymer ?
#
loop_
_entity_poly.entity_id
_entity_poly.type
_entity_poly.pdbx_seq_one_letter_code
_entity_poly.pdbx_strand_id
1 'polypeptide(L)'
;MNHDPIPTFGEEHQTIFSGYRSTRAFYKIKGSKVLIHADVNGAFNIVRKHVKNAFEGLEKNQFLQAPQKIIIKNRHAKLKASA
;
A
#
# COMPACT_ATOMS: atom_id res chain seq x y z
N MET A 1 -2.13 8.04 -1.48
CA MET A 1 -0.70 7.83 -1.14
C MET A 1 -0.36 8.73 0.03
N ASN A 2 0.66 8.39 0.83
CA ASN A 2 0.90 9.09 2.10
C ASN A 2 2.14 10.02 2.10
N HIS A 3 2.99 9.95 1.07
CA HIS A 3 4.09 10.89 0.79
C HIS A 3 5.11 11.04 1.94
N ASP A 4 5.38 9.96 2.67
CA ASP A 4 6.35 10.02 3.77
C ASP A 4 7.79 10.25 3.27
N PRO A 5 8.62 11.02 4.01
CA PRO A 5 10.03 11.16 3.69
C PRO A 5 10.78 9.84 3.91
N ILE A 6 11.76 9.55 3.05
CA ILE A 6 12.70 8.43 3.25
C ILE A 6 14.06 9.00 3.65
N PRO A 7 14.60 8.65 4.83
CA PRO A 7 15.86 9.19 5.33
C PRO A 7 17.01 8.92 4.37
N THR A 8 17.95 9.86 4.28
CA THR A 8 19.19 9.74 3.50
C THR A 8 20.35 9.57 4.46
N PHE A 9 21.28 8.66 4.13
CA PHE A 9 22.49 8.49 4.93
C PHE A 9 23.30 9.80 4.96
N GLY A 10 23.72 10.22 6.15
CA GLY A 10 24.47 11.48 6.35
C GLY A 10 23.60 12.73 6.50
N GLU A 11 22.27 12.63 6.35
CA GLU A 11 21.35 13.73 6.59
C GLU A 11 20.59 13.51 7.90
N GLU A 12 20.79 14.39 8.89
CA GLU A 12 20.03 14.36 10.14
C GLU A 12 18.71 15.12 10.00
N HIS A 13 17.61 14.39 9.86
CA HIS A 13 16.27 14.96 9.89
C HIS A 13 15.32 14.07 10.69
N GLN A 14 14.60 14.67 11.65
CA GLN A 14 13.52 13.98 12.34
C GLN A 14 12.38 13.71 11.35
N THR A 15 12.18 12.45 11.00
CA THR A 15 11.13 12.07 10.05
C THR A 15 9.82 11.84 10.78
N ILE A 16 8.81 12.67 10.49
CA ILE A 16 7.44 12.45 11.00
C ILE A 16 6.64 11.72 9.92
N PHE A 17 6.40 10.44 10.15
CA PHE A 17 5.56 9.63 9.27
C PHE A 17 4.07 9.95 9.50
N SER A 18 3.34 10.06 8.39
CA SER A 18 1.88 10.27 8.32
C SER A 18 1.07 9.11 8.91
N GLY A 19 1.70 7.97 9.14
CA GLY A 19 1.07 6.72 9.57
C GLY A 19 2.04 5.80 10.30
N TYR A 20 1.66 4.53 10.39
CA TYR A 20 2.46 3.49 11.03
C TYR A 20 2.13 2.12 10.43
N ARG A 21 3.09 1.20 10.48
CA ARG A 21 2.87 -0.18 10.06
C ARG A 21 2.03 -0.91 11.11
N SER A 22 0.74 -1.11 10.83
CA SER A 22 -0.20 -1.73 11.78
C SER A 22 -0.10 -3.25 11.81
N THR A 23 0.22 -3.86 10.66
CA THR A 23 0.51 -5.30 10.53
C THR A 23 1.64 -5.52 9.52
N ARG A 24 2.12 -6.75 9.34
CA ARG A 24 3.13 -7.05 8.31
C ARG A 24 2.70 -6.57 6.92
N ALA A 25 1.43 -6.76 6.57
CA ALA A 25 0.89 -6.43 5.26
C ALA A 25 0.42 -4.97 5.14
N PHE A 26 0.05 -4.30 6.24
CA PHE A 26 -0.64 -3.01 6.18
C PHE A 26 0.08 -1.87 6.89
N TYR A 27 0.12 -0.75 6.19
CA TYR A 27 0.43 0.57 6.70
C TYR A 27 -0.88 1.33 6.91
N LYS A 28 -1.08 1.89 8.11
CA LYS A 28 -2.27 2.66 8.49
C LYS A 28 -1.94 4.15 8.60
N ILE A 29 -2.74 4.99 7.95
CA ILE A 29 -2.61 6.45 8.07
C ILE A 29 -3.16 6.89 9.44
N LYS A 30 -2.42 7.73 10.18
CA LYS A 30 -2.86 8.26 11.49
C LYS A 30 -4.15 9.05 11.31
N GLY A 31 -5.10 8.90 12.23
CA GLY A 31 -6.39 9.60 12.17
C GLY A 31 -7.32 9.18 11.03
N SER A 32 -6.97 8.16 10.25
CA SER A 32 -7.76 7.68 9.11
C SER A 32 -8.07 6.19 9.20
N LYS A 33 -9.13 5.77 8.52
CA LYS A 33 -9.49 4.35 8.31
C LYS A 33 -8.74 3.71 7.13
N VAL A 34 -7.96 4.49 6.38
CA VAL A 34 -7.24 4.03 5.19
C VAL A 34 -6.10 3.10 5.56
N LEU A 35 -6.07 1.94 4.90
CA LEU A 35 -4.98 0.96 4.95
C LEU A 35 -4.37 0.83 3.56
N ILE A 36 -3.04 0.86 3.51
CA ILE A 36 -2.25 0.69 2.29
C ILE A 36 -1.38 -0.56 2.47
N HIS A 37 -1.16 -1.33 1.42
CA HIS A 37 -0.18 -2.43 1.50
C HIS A 37 1.21 -1.87 1.79
N ALA A 38 1.89 -2.36 2.83
CA ALA A 38 3.12 -1.76 3.34
C ALA A 38 4.23 -1.74 2.27
N ASP A 39 4.40 -2.83 1.51
CA ASP A 39 5.42 -2.93 0.45
C ASP A 39 5.13 -1.96 -0.71
N VAL A 40 3.86 -1.78 -1.06
CA VAL A 40 3.45 -0.81 -2.09
C VAL A 40 3.75 0.60 -1.60
N ASN A 41 3.42 0.92 -0.34
CA ASN A 41 3.73 2.22 0.23
C ASN A 41 5.23 2.51 0.22
N GLY A 42 6.04 1.52 0.62
CA GLY A 42 7.50 1.60 0.61
C GLY A 42 8.08 1.83 -0.78
N ALA A 43 7.65 1.03 -1.77
CA ALA A 43 8.10 1.15 -3.16
C ALA A 43 7.83 2.55 -3.72
N PHE A 44 6.62 3.10 -3.51
CA PHE A 44 6.29 4.44 -3.98
C PHE A 44 7.09 5.53 -3.28
N ASN A 45 7.35 5.42 -1.97
CA ASN A 45 8.19 6.39 -1.25
C ASN A 45 9.64 6.37 -1.77
N ILE A 46 10.19 5.18 -2.07
CA ILE A 46 11.53 5.03 -2.66
C ILE A 46 11.59 5.69 -4.04
N VAL A 47 10.63 5.39 -4.93
CA VAL A 47 10.59 5.98 -6.28
C VAL A 47 10.49 7.50 -6.19
N ARG A 48 9.62 8.04 -5.33
CA ARG A 48 9.50 9.49 -5.12
C ARG A 48 10.77 10.16 -4.61
N LYS A 49 11.53 9.48 -3.75
CA LYS A 49 12.80 10.01 -3.23
C LYS A 49 13.77 10.32 -4.37
N HIS A 50 13.82 9.45 -5.37
CA HIS A 50 14.72 9.61 -6.52
C HIS A 50 14.12 10.49 -7.62
N VAL A 51 12.83 10.30 -7.93
CA VAL A 51 12.10 11.03 -8.99
C VAL A 51 10.92 11.75 -8.34
N LYS A 52 11.13 13.03 -8.00
CA LYS A 52 10.17 13.84 -7.20
C LYS A 52 8.75 13.84 -7.77
N ASN A 53 8.62 13.86 -9.10
CA ASN A 53 7.34 13.94 -9.81
C ASN A 53 6.92 12.63 -10.49
N ALA A 54 7.45 11.47 -10.05
CA ALA A 54 7.23 10.18 -10.71
C ALA A 54 5.76 9.79 -10.93
N PHE A 55 4.84 10.38 -10.16
CA PHE A 55 3.43 10.03 -10.14
C PHE A 55 2.51 11.23 -10.40
N GLU A 56 3.06 12.34 -10.91
CA GLU A 56 2.27 13.50 -11.34
C GLU A 56 1.26 13.06 -12.43
N GLY A 57 -0.01 13.46 -12.29
CA GLY A 57 -1.09 13.03 -13.17
C GLY A 57 -1.77 11.69 -12.81
N LEU A 58 -1.27 10.95 -11.80
CA LEU A 58 -1.92 9.74 -11.28
C LEU A 58 -2.91 10.03 -10.13
N GLU A 59 -3.47 11.24 -10.07
CA GLU A 59 -4.35 11.76 -8.98
C GLU A 59 -5.52 10.80 -8.59
N LYS A 60 -5.94 9.90 -9.49
CA LYS A 60 -7.02 8.91 -9.26
C LYS A 60 -6.56 7.62 -8.53
N ASN A 61 -5.54 7.70 -7.67
CA ASN A 61 -4.96 6.56 -6.94
C ASN A 61 -5.80 6.02 -5.75
N GLN A 62 -7.14 6.00 -5.87
CA GLN A 62 -8.00 5.30 -4.91
C GLN A 62 -7.80 3.77 -4.96
N PHE A 63 -7.32 3.23 -6.08
CA PHE A 63 -7.12 1.78 -6.25
C PHE A 63 -6.11 1.17 -5.26
N LEU A 64 -5.21 1.96 -4.67
CA LEU A 64 -4.23 1.49 -3.68
C LEU A 64 -4.75 1.55 -2.24
N GLN A 65 -5.85 2.28 -2.00
CA GLN A 65 -6.35 2.62 -0.65
C GLN A 65 -7.49 1.72 -0.18
N ALA A 66 -7.94 0.80 -1.04
CA ALA A 66 -8.99 -0.15 -0.76
C ALA A 66 -8.73 -1.45 -1.53
N PRO A 67 -7.81 -2.32 -1.05
CA PRO A 67 -7.72 -3.66 -1.61
C PRO A 67 -9.08 -4.34 -1.48
N GLN A 68 -9.78 -4.51 -2.61
CA GLN A 68 -11.04 -5.25 -2.62
C GLN A 68 -10.70 -6.70 -2.30
N LYS A 69 -11.30 -7.23 -1.23
CA LYS A 69 -11.20 -8.65 -0.91
C LYS A 69 -11.91 -9.42 -2.02
N ILE A 70 -11.15 -9.97 -2.97
CA ILE A 70 -11.69 -10.90 -3.95
C ILE A 70 -11.89 -12.24 -3.23
N ILE A 71 -13.14 -12.58 -2.92
CA ILE A 71 -13.48 -13.90 -2.41
C ILE A 71 -13.52 -14.85 -3.60
N ILE A 72 -12.41 -15.52 -3.88
CA ILE A 72 -12.36 -16.60 -4.85
C ILE A 72 -13.11 -17.79 -4.23
N LYS A 73 -14.37 -17.98 -4.62
CA LYS A 73 -15.10 -19.21 -4.27
C LYS A 73 -14.49 -20.34 -5.10
N ASN A 74 -13.67 -21.19 -4.48
CA ASN A 74 -13.30 -22.48 -5.06
C ASN A 74 -14.59 -23.30 -5.27
N ARG A 75 -15.17 -23.22 -6.46
CA ARG A 75 -16.12 -24.25 -6.92
C ARG A 75 -15.28 -25.46 -7.34
N HIS A 76 -14.80 -26.23 -6.37
CA HIS A 76 -14.62 -27.64 -6.61
C HIS A 76 -16.02 -28.23 -6.79
N ALA A 77 -16.56 -28.10 -8.01
CA ALA A 77 -17.71 -28.88 -8.42
C ALA A 77 -17.25 -30.35 -8.35
N LYS A 78 -17.62 -31.03 -7.26
CA LYS A 78 -17.56 -32.49 -7.24
C LYS A 78 -18.48 -32.95 -8.35
N LEU A 79 -17.91 -33.39 -9.48
CA LEU A 79 -18.63 -34.21 -10.44
C LEU A 79 -19.13 -35.43 -9.65
N LYS A 80 -20.43 -35.47 -9.37
CA LYS A 80 -21.07 -36.68 -8.91
C LYS A 80 -21.01 -37.66 -10.08
N ALA A 81 -20.21 -38.72 -9.95
CA ALA A 81 -20.41 -39.90 -10.77
C ALA A 81 -21.75 -40.50 -10.36
N SER A 82 -22.67 -40.61 -11.32
CA SER A 82 -23.95 -41.29 -11.18
C SER A 82 -23.82 -42.69 -11.76
N ALA A 83 -24.40 -43.65 -11.01
CA ALA A 83 -24.51 -45.11 -11.23
C ALA A 83 -23.24 -45.92 -10.95
#